data_AF-A0A0J7IFI1-F1
#
_entry.id   AF-A0A0J7IFI1-F1
#
_cell.length_a   1.000
_cell.length_b   1.000
_cell.length_c   1.000
_cell.angle_alpha   90.00
_cell.angle_beta   90.00
_cell.angle_gamma   90.00
#
_symmetry.space_group_name_H-M   'P 1'
#
loop_
_entity.id
_entity.type
_entity.pdbx_description
1 polymer ?
#
loop_
_entity_poly.entity_id
_entity_poly.type
_entity_poly.pdbx_seq_one_letter_code
_entity_poly.pdbx_strand_id
1 'polypeptide(L)'
;MKLFHIIFVFFFCVVNAQKSLPLDTLKLKEARDMLADDYGNLYIYKNKDFSFTKYDSLGKQLGKMMLTVPYKVQSVQNPLSVPLFSENAQEMKFVDQNMNEIQRIDFKQKFGFIKMAYAEDLQQLWLLDDSTKRLIQYNFRNDTTINSYPFDASFDDLMDLLVYETKVYILTRKHIRIYTLKFEKLFEAPLENGKRFRRENDTILVIADNSILKYDPEKGMATIFGDKDAQIVDKNILSYFEIKANKLYLYNLEKIKETKLQTEPETKQEPVPVTDPSSEKQNGEEGKKADEENKESQEKAPDNTLQKLMENISEVQAVGV
;
A
#
# COMPACT_ATOMS: atom_id res chain seq x y z
N MET A 1 -44.96 -20.61 25.06
CA MET A 1 -43.63 -20.01 25.33
C MET A 1 -42.59 -20.36 24.27
N LYS A 2 -42.18 -21.63 24.07
CA LYS A 2 -41.05 -22.01 23.18
C LYS A 2 -40.99 -21.32 21.80
N LEU A 3 -42.12 -21.12 21.11
CA LEU A 3 -42.16 -20.46 19.79
C LEU A 3 -41.64 -19.00 19.81
N PHE A 4 -41.85 -18.25 20.89
CA PHE A 4 -41.40 -16.86 21.01
C PHE A 4 -39.86 -16.73 21.07
N HIS A 5 -39.16 -17.75 21.57
CA HIS A 5 -37.69 -17.71 21.64
C HIS A 5 -37.06 -17.82 20.23
N ILE A 6 -37.67 -18.61 19.33
CA ILE A 6 -37.22 -18.73 17.93
C ILE A 6 -37.37 -17.38 17.21
N ILE A 7 -38.49 -16.68 17.42
CA ILE A 7 -38.71 -15.33 16.86
C ILE A 7 -37.66 -14.34 17.36
N PHE A 8 -37.30 -14.39 18.65
CA PHE A 8 -36.25 -13.52 19.21
C PHE A 8 -34.85 -13.78 18.64
N VAL A 9 -34.50 -15.05 18.38
CA VAL A 9 -33.21 -15.41 17.75
C VAL A 9 -33.10 -14.83 16.34
N PHE A 10 -34.14 -14.99 15.50
CA PHE A 10 -34.16 -14.39 14.16
C PHE A 10 -34.13 -12.85 14.19
N PHE A 11 -34.70 -12.22 15.21
CA PHE A 11 -34.70 -10.76 15.34
C PHE A 11 -33.30 -10.19 15.60
N PHE A 12 -32.42 -10.91 16.29
CA PHE A 12 -31.02 -10.49 16.51
C PHE A 12 -30.17 -10.53 15.24
N CYS A 13 -30.43 -11.48 14.32
CA CYS A 13 -29.66 -11.61 13.08
C CYS A 13 -29.82 -10.41 12.12
N VAL A 14 -30.91 -9.63 12.23
CA VAL A 14 -31.20 -8.51 11.30
C VAL A 14 -30.51 -7.19 11.70
N VAL A 15 -29.99 -7.07 12.93
CA VAL A 15 -29.54 -5.77 13.48
C VAL A 15 -28.09 -5.44 13.08
N ASN A 16 -27.26 -6.43 12.74
CA ASN A 16 -25.88 -6.23 12.28
C ASN A 16 -25.77 -5.90 10.78
N ALA A 17 -26.70 -5.10 10.26
CA ALA A 17 -26.65 -4.62 8.88
C ALA A 17 -25.47 -3.67 8.67
N GLN A 18 -24.64 -3.95 7.66
CA GLN A 18 -23.56 -3.06 7.21
C GLN A 18 -24.14 -1.69 6.84
N LYS A 19 -23.52 -0.60 7.30
CA LYS A 19 -23.97 0.78 7.03
C LYS A 19 -23.78 1.15 5.55
N SER A 20 -24.74 0.81 4.69
CA SER A 20 -24.78 1.30 3.30
C SER A 20 -25.17 2.77 3.28
N LEU A 21 -24.29 3.63 2.79
CA LEU A 21 -24.59 5.06 2.63
C LEU A 21 -25.47 5.28 1.37
N PRO A 22 -26.60 6.04 1.46
CA PRO A 22 -27.38 6.43 0.29
C PRO A 22 -26.64 7.53 -0.50
N LEU A 23 -26.35 7.28 -1.77
CA LEU A 23 -25.32 8.00 -2.53
C LEU A 23 -25.79 9.10 -3.48
N ASP A 24 -27.07 9.50 -3.42
CA ASP A 24 -27.58 10.61 -4.22
C ASP A 24 -26.86 11.95 -3.93
N THR A 25 -26.27 12.08 -2.74
CA THR A 25 -25.38 13.19 -2.35
C THR A 25 -24.04 13.20 -3.10
N LEU A 26 -23.46 12.02 -3.34
CA LEU A 26 -22.07 11.81 -3.73
C LEU A 26 -21.86 11.70 -5.25
N LYS A 27 -22.95 11.64 -6.04
CA LYS A 27 -22.98 11.73 -7.51
C LYS A 27 -21.99 10.81 -8.24
N LEU A 28 -21.84 9.58 -7.74
CA LEU A 28 -20.87 8.58 -8.19
C LEU A 28 -21.07 8.06 -9.62
N LYS A 29 -22.26 8.20 -10.22
CA LYS A 29 -22.55 7.74 -11.59
C LYS A 29 -21.64 8.34 -12.69
N GLU A 30 -20.89 9.40 -12.39
CA GLU A 30 -19.89 10.01 -13.28
C GLU A 30 -18.45 9.89 -12.75
N ALA A 31 -18.24 9.24 -11.61
CA ALA A 31 -16.91 8.98 -11.06
C ALA A 31 -16.29 7.78 -11.79
N ARG A 32 -15.12 7.96 -12.41
CA ARG A 32 -14.31 6.86 -12.95
C ARG A 32 -13.43 6.22 -11.87
N ASP A 33 -13.14 6.99 -10.83
CA ASP A 33 -12.26 6.59 -9.75
C ASP A 33 -12.65 7.31 -8.44
N MET A 34 -12.25 6.72 -7.32
CA MET A 34 -12.42 7.23 -5.97
C MET A 34 -11.15 6.90 -5.19
N LEU A 35 -10.70 7.84 -4.35
CA LEU A 35 -9.60 7.64 -3.41
C LEU A 35 -10.07 7.93 -1.98
N ALA A 36 -9.60 7.17 -1.00
CA ALA A 36 -9.89 7.35 0.42
C ALA A 36 -8.61 7.71 1.19
N ASP A 37 -8.66 8.78 1.99
CA ASP A 37 -7.59 9.08 2.94
C ASP A 37 -7.71 8.24 4.22
N ASP A 38 -6.63 8.19 4.98
CA ASP A 38 -6.54 7.38 6.19
C ASP A 38 -7.37 7.94 7.37
N TYR A 39 -7.97 9.13 7.20
CA TYR A 39 -8.98 9.72 8.10
C TYR A 39 -10.43 9.36 7.69
N GLY A 40 -10.61 8.66 6.56
CA GLY A 40 -11.92 8.22 6.06
C GLY A 40 -12.66 9.25 5.21
N ASN A 41 -12.00 10.33 4.75
CA ASN A 41 -12.58 11.20 3.74
C ASN A 41 -12.47 10.56 2.35
N LEU A 42 -13.45 10.85 1.50
CA LEU A 42 -13.55 10.32 0.14
C LEU A 42 -13.29 11.44 -0.87
N TYR A 43 -12.43 11.15 -1.85
CA TYR A 43 -12.02 12.07 -2.90
C TYR A 43 -12.44 11.52 -4.25
N ILE A 44 -13.23 12.30 -4.98
CA ILE A 44 -13.73 11.94 -6.30
C ILE A 44 -13.21 12.96 -7.30
N TYR A 45 -12.55 12.45 -8.35
CA TYR A 45 -12.15 13.24 -9.49
C TYR A 45 -13.04 12.92 -10.70
N LYS A 46 -13.54 13.97 -11.38
CA LYS A 46 -14.43 13.85 -12.54
C LYS A 46 -13.77 14.42 -13.79
N ASN A 47 -13.37 13.54 -14.70
CA ASN A 47 -12.81 13.91 -16.01
C ASN A 47 -13.77 14.73 -16.92
N LYS A 48 -15.05 14.88 -16.55
CA LYS A 48 -16.10 15.56 -17.33
C LYS A 48 -16.20 17.07 -17.05
N ASP A 49 -16.05 17.49 -15.80
CA ASP A 49 -16.05 18.90 -15.37
C ASP A 49 -14.72 19.31 -14.70
N PHE A 50 -13.71 18.45 -14.78
CA PHE A 50 -12.41 18.54 -14.09
C PHE A 50 -12.52 18.87 -12.60
N SER A 51 -13.61 18.44 -11.96
CA SER A 51 -13.77 18.66 -10.52
C SER A 51 -13.04 17.63 -9.69
N PHE A 52 -12.37 18.12 -8.65
CA PHE A 52 -11.83 17.31 -7.57
C PHE A 52 -12.59 17.65 -6.29
N THR A 53 -13.34 16.69 -5.76
CA THR A 53 -14.34 16.93 -4.70
C THR A 53 -14.08 16.01 -3.51
N LYS A 54 -13.99 16.60 -2.31
CA LYS A 54 -13.79 15.90 -1.03
C LYS A 54 -15.10 15.80 -0.26
N TYR A 55 -15.37 14.64 0.30
CA TYR A 55 -16.53 14.32 1.14
C TYR A 55 -16.08 13.67 2.44
N ASP A 56 -16.88 13.80 3.50
CA ASP A 56 -16.67 13.02 4.73
C ASP A 56 -17.21 11.57 4.59
N SER A 57 -16.98 10.77 5.63
CA SER A 57 -17.46 9.38 5.75
C SER A 57 -18.98 9.24 5.87
N LEU A 58 -19.74 10.34 5.87
CA LEU A 58 -21.20 10.37 5.79
C LEU A 58 -21.71 10.83 4.42
N GLY A 59 -20.82 11.18 3.49
CA GLY A 59 -21.14 11.65 2.16
C GLY A 59 -21.55 13.14 2.08
N LYS A 60 -21.25 13.94 3.11
CA LYS A 60 -21.37 15.40 3.04
C LYS A 60 -20.14 15.97 2.32
N GLN A 61 -20.35 16.83 1.33
CA GLN A 61 -19.27 17.53 0.66
C GLN A 61 -18.54 18.47 1.64
N LEU A 62 -17.22 18.31 1.77
CA LEU A 62 -16.35 19.16 2.57
C LEU A 62 -15.70 20.28 1.73
N GLY A 63 -15.34 19.99 0.49
CA GLY A 63 -14.71 20.95 -0.41
C GLY A 63 -14.75 20.51 -1.88
N LYS A 64 -14.68 21.47 -2.80
CA LYS A 64 -14.63 21.23 -4.26
C LYS A 64 -13.63 22.18 -4.92
N MET A 65 -12.62 21.62 -5.55
CA MET A 65 -11.73 22.34 -6.47
C MET A 65 -12.22 22.14 -7.92
N MET A 66 -12.18 23.20 -8.72
CA MET A 66 -12.38 23.14 -10.17
C MET A 66 -11.02 23.31 -10.84
N LEU A 67 -10.57 22.32 -11.61
CA LEU A 67 -9.30 22.37 -12.33
C LEU A 67 -9.55 22.86 -13.76
N THR A 68 -8.61 23.62 -14.33
CA THR A 68 -8.75 24.21 -15.68
C THR A 68 -8.38 23.24 -16.81
N VAL A 69 -7.70 22.15 -16.47
CA VAL A 69 -7.20 21.10 -17.36
C VAL A 69 -7.30 19.75 -16.66
N PRO A 70 -7.15 18.61 -17.36
CA PRO A 70 -7.10 17.31 -16.70
C PRO A 70 -5.86 17.18 -15.80
N TYR A 71 -6.06 16.71 -14.56
CA TYR A 71 -4.99 16.19 -13.70
C TYR A 71 -5.27 14.73 -13.34
N LYS A 72 -4.21 13.98 -13.04
CA LYS A 72 -4.27 12.71 -12.31
C LYS A 72 -3.93 12.98 -10.84
N VAL A 73 -4.78 12.51 -9.93
CA VAL A 73 -4.46 12.39 -8.50
C VAL A 73 -3.53 11.19 -8.32
N GLN A 74 -2.35 11.37 -7.70
CA GLN A 74 -1.44 10.25 -7.43
C GLN A 74 -1.86 9.49 -6.16
N SER A 75 -1.99 10.19 -5.04
CA SER A 75 -2.45 9.64 -3.76
C SER A 75 -3.10 10.73 -2.90
N VAL A 76 -3.98 10.32 -1.98
CA VAL A 76 -4.59 11.17 -0.94
C VAL A 76 -4.22 10.71 0.48
N GLN A 77 -3.32 9.73 0.62
CA GLN A 77 -2.91 9.15 1.91
C GLN A 77 -2.42 10.23 2.90
N ASN A 78 -1.66 11.21 2.40
CA ASN A 78 -1.36 12.42 3.13
C ASN A 78 -2.29 13.55 2.65
N PRO A 79 -3.41 13.83 3.34
CA PRO A 79 -4.33 14.89 2.93
C PRO A 79 -3.76 16.29 3.14
N LEU A 80 -2.63 16.46 3.84
CA LEU A 80 -1.97 17.77 4.01
C LEU A 80 -1.23 18.23 2.75
N SER A 81 -0.90 17.29 1.84
CA SER A 81 -0.26 17.57 0.56
C SER A 81 -0.63 16.49 -0.44
N VAL A 82 -1.71 16.74 -1.20
CA VAL A 82 -2.26 15.83 -2.21
C VAL A 82 -1.58 16.09 -3.57
N PRO A 83 -0.70 15.19 -4.06
CA PRO A 83 -0.07 15.31 -5.38
C PRO A 83 -1.04 15.15 -6.56
N LEU A 84 -1.09 16.18 -7.42
CA LEU A 84 -1.84 16.23 -8.68
C LEU A 84 -0.88 16.50 -9.87
N PHE A 85 -0.84 15.61 -10.86
CA PHE A 85 -0.02 15.78 -12.07
C PHE A 85 -0.87 16.06 -13.32
N SER A 86 -0.49 17.00 -14.19
CA SER A 86 -1.09 17.18 -15.51
C SER A 86 -0.09 16.94 -16.63
N GLU A 87 -0.30 15.86 -17.39
CA GLU A 87 0.42 15.57 -18.64
C GLU A 87 0.18 16.68 -19.68
N ASN A 88 -1.07 17.12 -19.85
CA ASN A 88 -1.42 18.12 -20.86
C ASN A 88 -0.85 19.52 -20.56
N ALA A 89 -0.80 19.92 -19.29
CA ALA A 89 -0.26 21.22 -18.91
C ALA A 89 1.22 21.17 -18.49
N GLN A 90 1.86 19.99 -18.50
CA GLN A 90 3.26 19.78 -18.10
C GLN A 90 3.58 20.46 -16.75
N GLU A 91 2.78 20.16 -15.73
CA GLU A 91 2.94 20.73 -14.40
C GLU A 91 2.46 19.78 -13.28
N MET A 92 2.98 20.04 -12.08
CA MET A 92 2.61 19.38 -10.84
C MET A 92 1.97 20.40 -9.89
N LYS A 93 0.93 19.98 -9.17
CA LYS A 93 0.28 20.73 -8.09
C LYS A 93 0.22 19.91 -6.81
N PHE A 94 0.27 20.60 -5.69
CA PHE A 94 -0.02 20.06 -4.37
C PHE A 94 -1.18 20.82 -3.74
N VAL A 95 -2.09 20.09 -3.10
CA VAL A 95 -3.35 20.60 -2.56
C VAL A 95 -3.49 20.22 -1.08
N ASP A 96 -3.96 21.14 -0.25
CA ASP A 96 -4.15 20.89 1.19
C ASP A 96 -5.46 20.13 1.51
N GLN A 97 -5.63 19.82 2.79
CA GLN A 97 -6.80 19.10 3.31
C GLN A 97 -8.13 19.86 3.14
N ASN A 98 -8.07 21.17 2.85
CA ASN A 98 -9.20 22.08 2.66
C ASN A 98 -9.51 22.30 1.17
N MET A 99 -8.76 21.68 0.25
CA MET A 99 -8.85 21.84 -1.20
C MET A 99 -8.29 23.17 -1.74
N ASN A 100 -7.29 23.75 -1.07
CA ASN A 100 -6.49 24.89 -1.57
C ASN A 100 -5.23 24.42 -2.29
N GLU A 101 -4.82 25.09 -3.37
CA GLU A 101 -3.51 24.88 -3.99
C GLU A 101 -2.41 25.49 -3.10
N ILE A 102 -1.47 24.67 -2.62
CA ILE A 102 -0.36 25.11 -1.74
C ILE A 102 0.98 25.24 -2.48
N GLN A 103 1.16 24.52 -3.59
CA GLN A 103 2.36 24.60 -4.42
C GLN A 103 2.04 24.20 -5.85
N ARG A 104 2.74 24.83 -6.81
CA ARG A 104 2.75 24.47 -8.23
C ARG A 104 4.18 24.44 -8.74
N ILE A 105 4.47 23.51 -9.63
CA ILE A 105 5.77 23.33 -10.27
C ILE A 105 5.51 23.19 -11.77
N ASP A 106 6.04 24.12 -12.57
CA ASP A 106 6.01 24.01 -14.02
C ASP A 106 7.21 23.20 -14.52
N PHE A 107 6.98 22.24 -15.43
CA PHE A 107 8.01 21.45 -16.10
C PHE A 107 8.37 21.99 -17.49
N LYS A 108 7.55 22.88 -18.06
CA LYS A 108 7.83 23.54 -19.35
C LYS A 108 9.21 24.21 -19.30
N GLN A 109 9.93 24.14 -20.42
CA GLN A 109 11.29 24.69 -20.59
C GLN A 109 12.40 24.03 -19.74
N LYS A 110 12.06 23.21 -18.72
CA LYS A 110 13.03 22.50 -17.87
C LYS A 110 13.33 21.08 -18.35
N PHE A 111 12.31 20.40 -18.86
CA PHE A 111 12.38 19.00 -19.28
C PHE A 111 11.79 18.81 -20.68
N GLY A 112 11.89 17.59 -21.22
CA GLY A 112 11.09 17.16 -22.37
C GLY A 112 9.62 16.94 -22.00
N PHE A 113 8.91 16.15 -22.80
CA PHE A 113 7.54 15.76 -22.48
C PHE A 113 7.53 14.77 -21.30
N ILE A 114 7.24 15.27 -20.10
CA ILE A 114 7.00 14.45 -18.91
C ILE A 114 5.70 13.69 -19.12
N LYS A 115 5.80 12.38 -19.30
CA LYS A 115 4.67 11.47 -19.46
C LYS A 115 4.00 11.14 -18.13
N MET A 116 4.80 11.04 -17.07
CA MET A 116 4.37 10.75 -15.70
C MET A 116 5.25 11.49 -14.69
N ALA A 117 4.64 11.90 -13.58
CA ALA A 117 5.35 12.27 -12.36
C ALA A 117 4.90 11.37 -11.20
N TYR A 118 5.80 11.13 -10.26
CA TYR A 118 5.54 10.52 -8.95
C TYR A 118 6.21 11.36 -7.85
N ALA A 119 5.46 11.80 -6.85
CA ALA A 119 5.99 12.52 -5.69
C ALA A 119 6.35 11.51 -4.59
N GLU A 120 7.65 11.41 -4.26
CA GLU A 120 8.14 10.53 -3.21
C GLU A 120 8.01 11.17 -1.81
N ASP A 121 8.28 12.48 -1.72
CA ASP A 121 8.18 13.28 -0.50
C ASP A 121 7.74 14.73 -0.80
N LEU A 122 7.98 15.66 0.14
CA LEU A 122 7.65 17.09 0.03
C LEU A 122 8.78 17.93 -0.61
N GLN A 123 9.73 17.30 -1.32
CA GLN A 123 10.91 17.94 -1.93
C GLN A 123 11.33 17.35 -3.28
N GLN A 124 11.00 16.09 -3.56
CA GLN A 124 11.49 15.31 -4.68
C GLN A 124 10.36 14.73 -5.54
N LEU A 125 10.58 14.77 -6.85
CA LEU A 125 9.75 14.15 -7.87
C LEU A 125 10.59 13.18 -8.72
N TRP A 126 10.00 12.05 -9.04
CA TRP A 126 10.44 11.18 -10.11
C TRP A 126 9.64 11.51 -11.36
N LEU A 127 10.31 11.99 -12.40
CA LEU A 127 9.72 12.41 -13.66
C LEU A 127 10.13 11.46 -14.78
N LEU A 128 9.16 11.04 -15.58
CA LEU A 128 9.35 10.09 -16.69
C LEU A 128 9.27 10.87 -18.01
N ASP A 129 10.42 11.22 -18.57
CA ASP A 129 10.53 12.02 -19.81
C ASP A 129 10.54 11.10 -21.04
N ASP A 130 9.48 11.19 -21.84
CA ASP A 130 9.29 10.42 -23.07
C ASP A 130 10.10 10.98 -24.25
N SER A 131 10.36 12.30 -24.25
CA SER A 131 11.16 12.94 -25.30
C SER A 131 12.64 12.60 -25.20
N THR A 132 13.17 12.44 -23.98
CA THR A 132 14.59 12.07 -23.76
C THR A 132 14.80 10.59 -23.41
N LYS A 133 13.72 9.83 -23.18
CA LYS A 133 13.72 8.44 -22.68
C LYS A 133 14.49 8.30 -21.37
N ARG A 134 14.10 9.10 -20.36
CA ARG A 134 14.78 9.16 -19.06
C ARG A 134 13.84 9.12 -17.87
N LEU A 135 14.30 8.46 -16.81
CA LEU A 135 13.76 8.62 -15.46
C LEU A 135 14.63 9.64 -14.71
N ILE A 136 14.03 10.77 -14.34
CA ILE A 136 14.71 11.93 -13.75
C ILE A 136 14.29 12.04 -12.27
N GLN A 137 15.25 12.11 -11.37
CA GLN A 137 15.04 12.46 -9.96
C GLN A 137 15.29 13.95 -9.80
N TYR A 138 14.26 14.72 -9.45
CA TYR A 138 14.29 16.19 -9.44
C TYR A 138 13.88 16.75 -8.06
N ASN A 139 14.76 17.55 -7.47
CA ASN A 139 14.49 18.32 -6.28
C ASN A 139 13.79 19.63 -6.65
N PHE A 140 12.48 19.70 -6.41
CA PHE A 140 11.67 20.86 -6.78
C PHE A 140 11.72 22.02 -5.77
N ARG A 141 12.36 21.82 -4.61
CA ARG A 141 12.63 22.88 -3.63
C ARG A 141 13.85 23.71 -4.01
N ASN A 142 14.87 23.06 -4.55
CA ASN A 142 16.16 23.66 -4.91
C ASN A 142 16.31 23.90 -6.42
N ASP A 143 15.34 23.46 -7.23
CA ASP A 143 15.36 23.51 -8.70
C ASP A 143 16.55 22.75 -9.32
N THR A 144 16.84 21.55 -8.81
CA THR A 144 18.00 20.74 -9.24
C THR A 144 17.62 19.32 -9.63
N THR A 145 18.15 18.84 -10.76
CA THR A 145 18.15 17.40 -11.08
C THR A 145 19.20 16.72 -10.21
N ILE A 146 18.78 15.76 -9.39
CA ILE A 146 19.66 14.96 -8.53
C ILE A 146 20.31 13.83 -9.35
N ASN A 147 19.49 13.07 -10.07
CA ASN A 147 19.90 11.94 -10.90
C ASN A 147 19.07 11.91 -12.19
N SER A 148 19.59 11.28 -13.24
CA SER A 148 18.84 11.07 -14.48
C SER A 148 19.32 9.83 -15.22
N TYR A 149 18.49 8.80 -15.26
CA TYR A 149 18.81 7.47 -15.79
C TYR A 149 18.17 7.25 -17.17
N PRO A 150 18.84 6.59 -18.14
CA PRO A 150 18.18 6.09 -19.34
C PRO A 150 17.06 5.09 -18.99
N PHE A 151 15.87 5.27 -19.55
CA PHE A 151 14.68 4.49 -19.23
C PHE A 151 13.73 4.43 -20.43
N ASP A 152 14.00 3.50 -21.37
CA ASP A 152 13.29 3.38 -22.65
C ASP A 152 12.08 2.42 -22.55
N ALA A 153 11.15 2.74 -21.65
CA ALA A 153 9.86 2.06 -21.63
C ALA A 153 8.96 2.56 -22.77
N SER A 154 8.16 1.68 -23.37
CA SER A 154 6.98 2.14 -24.11
C SER A 154 5.92 2.58 -23.11
N PHE A 155 5.37 3.78 -23.31
CA PHE A 155 4.44 4.43 -22.38
C PHE A 155 2.97 4.35 -22.82
N ASP A 156 2.65 3.51 -23.80
CA ASP A 156 1.28 3.20 -24.20
C ASP A 156 0.51 2.57 -23.02
N ASP A 157 -0.74 3.01 -22.78
CA ASP A 157 -1.59 2.55 -21.68
C ASP A 157 -0.96 2.61 -20.27
N LEU A 158 0.05 3.47 -20.04
CA LEU A 158 0.65 3.67 -18.72
C LEU A 158 -0.34 4.37 -17.77
N MET A 159 -0.70 3.67 -16.70
CA MET A 159 -1.68 4.11 -15.71
C MET A 159 -1.02 4.67 -14.44
N ASP A 160 0.10 4.12 -13.98
CA ASP A 160 0.82 4.66 -12.82
C ASP A 160 2.34 4.42 -12.79
N LEU A 161 3.02 5.25 -11.99
CA LEU A 161 4.46 5.21 -11.68
C LEU A 161 4.63 5.28 -10.16
N LEU A 162 5.47 4.40 -9.62
CA LEU A 162 5.95 4.44 -8.24
C LEU A 162 7.45 4.14 -8.24
N VAL A 163 8.23 4.88 -7.44
CA VAL A 163 9.64 4.55 -7.17
C VAL A 163 9.78 4.28 -5.68
N TYR A 164 10.41 3.15 -5.34
CA TYR A 164 10.69 2.73 -3.96
C TYR A 164 11.91 1.81 -3.93
N GLU A 165 12.78 1.91 -2.92
CA GLU A 165 13.97 1.05 -2.75
C GLU A 165 14.84 0.87 -4.02
N THR A 166 15.04 1.94 -4.80
CA THR A 166 15.75 1.93 -6.11
C THR A 166 15.12 1.03 -7.20
N LYS A 167 13.85 0.63 -7.00
CA LYS A 167 13.03 -0.12 -7.95
C LYS A 167 11.99 0.82 -8.56
N VAL A 168 11.75 0.69 -9.86
CA VAL A 168 10.81 1.49 -10.64
C VAL A 168 9.62 0.62 -11.00
N TYR A 169 8.47 0.93 -10.43
CA TYR A 169 7.21 0.22 -10.60
C TYR A 169 6.38 0.95 -11.66
N ILE A 170 6.07 0.25 -12.76
CA ILE A 170 5.27 0.74 -13.87
C ILE A 170 3.96 -0.04 -13.91
N LEU A 171 2.84 0.67 -13.82
CA LEU A 171 1.51 0.10 -13.96
C LEU A 171 0.94 0.47 -15.33
N THR A 172 0.40 -0.53 -16.03
CA THR A 172 -0.44 -0.34 -17.22
C THR A 172 -1.81 -0.96 -16.96
N ARG A 173 -2.76 -0.78 -17.90
CA ARG A 173 -4.07 -1.46 -17.80
C ARG A 173 -3.98 -2.99 -17.74
N LYS A 174 -2.92 -3.57 -18.30
CA LYS A 174 -2.80 -5.01 -18.59
C LYS A 174 -1.68 -5.72 -17.84
N HIS A 175 -0.75 -4.97 -17.24
CA HIS A 175 0.46 -5.50 -16.59
C HIS A 175 0.97 -4.58 -15.47
N ILE A 176 1.51 -5.19 -14.42
CA ILE A 176 2.54 -4.57 -13.57
C ILE A 176 3.93 -4.96 -14.11
N ARG A 177 4.86 -4.02 -14.13
CA ARG A 177 6.29 -4.25 -14.42
C ARG A 177 7.15 -3.57 -13.38
N ILE A 178 8.27 -4.18 -13.01
CA ILE A 178 9.22 -3.65 -12.04
C ILE A 178 10.62 -3.71 -12.63
N TYR A 179 11.36 -2.62 -12.54
CA TYR A 179 12.71 -2.45 -13.09
C TYR A 179 13.68 -1.94 -12.03
N THR A 180 14.99 -2.06 -12.27
CA THR A 180 16.00 -1.24 -11.58
C THR A 180 15.98 0.20 -12.11
N LEU A 181 16.64 1.14 -11.42
CA LEU A 181 16.93 2.47 -11.97
C LEU A 181 17.72 2.45 -13.29
N LYS A 182 18.40 1.34 -13.65
CA LYS A 182 19.08 1.15 -14.93
C LYS A 182 18.20 0.53 -16.02
N PHE A 183 16.88 0.46 -15.78
CA PHE A 183 15.90 -0.16 -16.68
C PHE A 183 16.07 -1.68 -16.90
N GLU A 184 16.76 -2.37 -16.00
CA GLU A 184 16.85 -3.85 -16.01
C GLU A 184 15.55 -4.43 -15.44
N LYS A 185 14.82 -5.27 -16.19
CA LYS A 185 13.52 -5.81 -15.75
C LYS A 185 13.67 -6.87 -14.66
N LEU A 186 13.10 -6.60 -13.48
CA LEU A 186 13.10 -7.49 -12.31
C LEU A 186 11.87 -8.40 -12.26
N PHE A 187 10.69 -7.87 -12.61
CA PHE A 187 9.41 -8.58 -12.51
C PHE A 187 8.40 -8.08 -13.54
N GLU A 188 7.53 -8.97 -13.98
CA GLU A 188 6.37 -8.66 -14.83
C GLU A 188 5.26 -9.66 -14.54
N ALA A 189 4.03 -9.17 -14.38
CA ALA A 189 2.84 -10.01 -14.25
C ALA A 189 1.64 -9.39 -14.99
N PRO A 190 0.76 -10.21 -15.59
CA PRO A 190 -0.50 -9.73 -16.15
C PRO A 190 -1.43 -9.19 -15.06
N LEU A 191 -2.32 -8.29 -15.45
CA LEU A 191 -3.27 -7.62 -14.58
C LEU A 191 -4.54 -7.26 -15.38
N GLU A 192 -5.71 -7.29 -14.75
CA GLU A 192 -6.94 -6.79 -15.33
C GLU A 192 -7.24 -5.38 -14.81
N ASN A 193 -7.28 -4.39 -15.71
CA ASN A 193 -7.69 -3.01 -15.46
C ASN A 193 -7.02 -2.32 -14.26
N GLY A 194 -5.68 -2.32 -14.21
CA GLY A 194 -4.93 -1.52 -13.23
C GLY A 194 -5.25 -0.02 -13.31
N LYS A 195 -5.37 0.64 -12.14
CA LYS A 195 -5.58 2.10 -11.99
C LYS A 195 -4.37 2.81 -11.38
N ARG A 196 -3.95 2.38 -10.19
CA ARG A 196 -2.89 3.03 -9.39
C ARG A 196 -2.16 2.06 -8.48
N PHE A 197 -0.97 2.46 -8.04
CA PHE A 197 -0.33 1.88 -6.86
C PHE A 197 -0.88 2.53 -5.57
N ARG A 198 -0.72 1.82 -4.45
CA ARG A 198 -0.80 2.38 -3.09
C ARG A 198 0.33 1.78 -2.27
N ARG A 199 1.20 2.59 -1.67
CA ARG A 199 2.28 2.13 -0.80
C ARG A 199 1.83 2.19 0.66
N GLU A 200 1.97 1.10 1.40
CA GLU A 200 1.72 0.99 2.83
C GLU A 200 2.99 0.45 3.50
N ASN A 201 3.85 1.39 3.92
CA ASN A 201 5.24 1.11 4.31
C ASN A 201 5.95 0.31 3.20
N ASP A 202 6.45 -0.88 3.49
CA ASP A 202 7.18 -1.72 2.52
C ASP A 202 6.25 -2.58 1.66
N THR A 203 4.94 -2.59 1.96
CA THR A 203 3.94 -3.27 1.14
C THR A 203 3.50 -2.37 -0.01
N ILE A 204 3.62 -2.87 -1.24
CA ILE A 204 3.11 -2.23 -2.44
C ILE A 204 1.82 -2.94 -2.87
N LEU A 205 0.76 -2.17 -2.99
CA LEU A 205 -0.56 -2.60 -3.46
C LEU A 205 -0.81 -2.04 -4.86
N VAL A 206 -1.56 -2.80 -5.66
CA VAL A 206 -2.12 -2.39 -6.94
C VAL A 206 -3.64 -2.33 -6.80
N ILE A 207 -4.21 -1.17 -7.10
CA ILE A 207 -5.66 -0.95 -7.18
C ILE A 207 -6.08 -1.12 -8.65
N ALA A 208 -7.03 -2.03 -8.90
CA ALA A 208 -7.67 -2.23 -10.20
C ALA A 208 -9.10 -1.64 -10.21
N ASP A 209 -9.89 -1.90 -11.26
CA ASP A 209 -11.32 -1.56 -11.29
C ASP A 209 -12.10 -2.23 -10.15
N ASN A 210 -11.86 -3.53 -9.91
CA ASN A 210 -12.72 -4.39 -9.07
C ASN A 210 -11.97 -5.20 -7.99
N SER A 211 -10.64 -5.05 -7.91
CA SER A 211 -9.78 -5.86 -7.03
C SER A 211 -8.54 -5.09 -6.56
N ILE A 212 -7.96 -5.55 -5.45
CA ILE A 212 -6.73 -5.03 -4.87
C ILE A 212 -5.76 -6.19 -4.69
N LEU A 213 -4.56 -6.04 -5.25
CA LEU A 213 -3.51 -7.04 -5.22
C LEU A 213 -2.31 -6.52 -4.45
N LYS A 214 -1.70 -7.35 -3.60
CA LYS A 214 -0.40 -7.09 -2.99
C LYS A 214 0.70 -7.66 -3.90
N TYR A 215 1.80 -6.90 -4.04
CA TYR A 215 3.08 -7.43 -4.51
C TYR A 215 3.90 -8.01 -3.34
N ASP A 216 4.49 -9.17 -3.55
CA ASP A 216 5.40 -9.88 -2.67
C ASP A 216 6.61 -10.34 -3.53
N PRO A 217 7.86 -9.94 -3.21
CA PRO A 217 9.02 -10.25 -4.05
C PRO A 217 9.29 -11.75 -4.24
N GLU A 218 8.86 -12.61 -3.33
CA GLU A 218 9.05 -14.07 -3.40
C GLU A 218 7.87 -14.76 -4.08
N LYS A 219 6.66 -14.22 -3.92
CA LYS A 219 5.39 -14.88 -4.28
C LYS A 219 4.64 -14.22 -5.45
N GLY A 220 5.14 -13.09 -5.95
CA GLY A 220 4.56 -12.35 -7.07
C GLY A 220 3.35 -11.50 -6.66
N MET A 221 2.23 -11.65 -7.37
CA MET A 221 1.00 -10.88 -7.11
C MET A 221 -0.06 -11.76 -6.41
N ALA A 222 -0.58 -11.29 -5.28
CA ALA A 222 -1.63 -11.96 -4.53
C ALA A 222 -2.84 -11.04 -4.30
N THR A 223 -4.03 -11.43 -4.74
CA THR A 223 -5.27 -10.67 -4.50
C THR A 223 -5.65 -10.70 -3.02
N ILE A 224 -5.78 -9.52 -2.40
CA ILE A 224 -6.13 -9.37 -0.98
C ILE A 224 -7.58 -8.90 -0.76
N PHE A 225 -8.21 -8.33 -1.79
CA PHE A 225 -9.61 -7.90 -1.80
C PHE A 225 -10.15 -7.86 -3.23
N GLY A 226 -11.46 -8.03 -3.42
CA GLY A 226 -12.14 -7.79 -4.68
C GLY A 226 -13.53 -8.44 -4.78
N ASP A 227 -14.42 -7.80 -5.54
CA ASP A 227 -15.76 -8.28 -5.89
C ASP A 227 -15.94 -8.08 -7.40
N LYS A 228 -16.38 -9.11 -8.13
CA LYS A 228 -16.49 -9.06 -9.59
C LYS A 228 -17.51 -8.03 -10.10
N ASP A 229 -18.48 -7.66 -9.29
CA ASP A 229 -19.51 -6.68 -9.62
C ASP A 229 -19.13 -5.24 -9.18
N ALA A 230 -17.99 -5.06 -8.49
CA ALA A 230 -17.51 -3.74 -8.10
C ALA A 230 -17.00 -2.94 -9.31
N GLN A 231 -17.35 -1.66 -9.35
CA GLN A 231 -17.02 -0.71 -10.42
C GLN A 231 -15.76 0.11 -10.08
N ILE A 232 -15.53 0.31 -8.78
CA ILE A 232 -14.36 0.96 -8.20
C ILE A 232 -14.09 0.23 -6.87
N VAL A 233 -12.83 -0.07 -6.58
CA VAL A 233 -12.37 -0.44 -5.24
C VAL A 233 -11.27 0.52 -4.77
N ASP A 234 -11.10 0.65 -3.45
CA ASP A 234 -9.95 1.31 -2.84
C ASP A 234 -9.66 0.76 -1.44
N LYS A 235 -8.53 1.17 -0.86
CA LYS A 235 -8.13 0.88 0.51
C LYS A 235 -7.65 2.14 1.21
N ASN A 236 -7.98 2.28 2.50
CA ASN A 236 -7.23 3.11 3.46
C ASN A 236 -6.62 2.24 4.58
N ILE A 237 -5.89 2.81 5.52
CA ILE A 237 -5.20 2.05 6.59
C ILE A 237 -6.16 1.22 7.46
N LEU A 238 -7.43 1.64 7.60
CA LEU A 238 -8.44 1.01 8.45
C LEU A 238 -9.45 0.13 7.69
N SER A 239 -9.63 0.29 6.38
CA SER A 239 -10.75 -0.31 5.64
C SER A 239 -10.49 -0.53 4.15
N TYR A 240 -11.16 -1.53 3.57
CA TYR A 240 -11.44 -1.57 2.14
C TYR A 240 -12.74 -0.82 1.82
N PHE A 241 -12.81 -0.29 0.61
CA PHE A 241 -13.95 0.43 0.04
C PHE A 241 -14.29 -0.18 -1.31
N GLU A 242 -15.57 -0.32 -1.64
CA GLU A 242 -16.02 -0.63 -3.01
C GLU A 242 -17.26 0.16 -3.38
N ILE A 243 -17.42 0.41 -4.68
CA ILE A 243 -18.64 0.97 -5.27
C ILE A 243 -19.27 -0.09 -6.17
N LYS A 244 -20.44 -0.59 -5.75
CA LYS A 244 -21.20 -1.65 -6.41
C LYS A 244 -22.67 -1.23 -6.50
N ALA A 245 -23.28 -1.33 -7.68
CA ALA A 245 -24.67 -0.90 -7.93
C ALA A 245 -25.03 0.53 -7.44
N ASN A 246 -24.11 1.49 -7.59
CA ASN A 246 -24.22 2.86 -7.05
C ASN A 246 -24.47 2.89 -5.52
N LYS A 247 -23.91 1.93 -4.79
CA LYS A 247 -23.77 1.88 -3.33
C LYS A 247 -22.29 1.77 -2.95
N LEU A 248 -21.90 2.36 -1.83
CA LEU A 248 -20.56 2.37 -1.27
C LEU A 248 -20.57 1.47 -0.04
N TYR A 249 -19.68 0.50 -0.03
CA TYR A 249 -19.53 -0.46 1.06
C TYR A 249 -18.16 -0.27 1.71
N LEU A 250 -18.14 -0.35 3.04
CA LEU A 250 -16.96 -0.16 3.88
C LEU A 250 -16.69 -1.44 4.67
N TYR A 251 -15.46 -1.94 4.61
CA TYR A 251 -15.03 -3.17 5.27
C TYR A 251 -13.86 -2.89 6.21
N ASN A 252 -14.15 -2.67 7.49
CA ASN A 252 -13.15 -2.40 8.52
C ASN A 252 -12.25 -3.64 8.75
N LEU A 253 -10.93 -3.43 8.70
CA LEU A 253 -9.91 -4.47 8.73
C LEU A 253 -9.74 -5.12 10.10
N GLU A 254 -10.05 -4.42 11.19
CA GLU A 254 -9.99 -4.91 12.56
C GLU A 254 -11.08 -5.98 12.75
N LYS A 255 -12.32 -5.66 12.36
CA LYS A 255 -13.47 -6.57 12.41
C LYS A 255 -13.30 -7.79 11.51
N ILE A 256 -12.58 -7.67 10.39
CA ILE A 256 -12.22 -8.82 9.54
C ILE A 256 -11.22 -9.74 10.28
N LYS A 257 -10.25 -9.19 11.00
CA LYS A 257 -9.31 -9.99 11.83
C LYS A 257 -10.05 -10.69 12.97
N GLU A 258 -10.90 -9.97 13.72
CA GLU A 258 -11.74 -10.53 14.79
C GLU A 258 -12.62 -11.67 14.28
N THR A 259 -13.30 -11.48 13.14
CA THR A 259 -14.17 -12.50 12.53
C THR A 259 -13.37 -13.75 12.13
N LYS A 260 -12.17 -13.57 11.55
CA LYS A 260 -11.30 -14.71 11.19
C LYS A 260 -10.84 -15.49 12.41
N LEU A 261 -10.38 -14.80 13.46
CA LEU A 261 -9.97 -15.40 14.73
C LEU A 261 -11.11 -16.14 15.45
N GLN A 262 -12.37 -15.76 15.22
CA GLN A 262 -13.55 -16.46 15.74
C GLN A 262 -14.06 -17.61 14.86
N THR A 263 -13.49 -17.80 13.65
CA THR A 263 -13.91 -18.86 12.70
C THR A 263 -12.88 -19.99 12.60
N GLU A 264 -11.69 -19.82 13.17
CA GLU A 264 -10.67 -20.86 13.27
C GLU A 264 -10.93 -21.72 14.52
N PRO A 265 -11.24 -23.02 14.40
CA PRO A 265 -11.60 -23.84 15.55
C PRO A 265 -10.38 -24.16 16.42
N GLU A 266 -10.53 -24.02 17.74
CA GLU A 266 -9.49 -24.42 18.71
C GLU A 266 -9.14 -25.90 18.53
N THR A 267 -7.92 -26.18 18.07
CA THR A 267 -7.34 -27.53 18.07
C THR A 267 -7.12 -27.97 19.52
N LYS A 268 -8.13 -28.62 20.11
CA LYS A 268 -8.05 -29.19 21.45
C LYS A 268 -6.84 -30.12 21.57
N GLN A 269 -5.87 -29.73 22.38
CA GLN A 269 -4.90 -30.66 22.94
C GLN A 269 -5.60 -31.48 24.03
N GLU A 270 -5.61 -32.80 23.88
CA GLU A 270 -6.04 -33.69 24.97
C GLU A 270 -4.96 -33.74 26.05
N PRO A 271 -5.33 -33.68 27.35
CA PRO A 271 -4.35 -33.69 28.44
C PRO A 271 -3.76 -35.09 28.63
N VAL A 272 -2.45 -35.21 28.47
CA VAL A 272 -1.70 -36.41 28.88
C VAL A 272 -1.74 -36.51 30.42
N PRO A 273 -2.16 -37.64 31.00
CA PRO A 273 -2.19 -37.80 32.46
C PRO A 273 -0.78 -37.92 33.05
N VAL A 274 -0.55 -37.24 34.17
CA VAL A 274 0.71 -37.30 34.93
C VAL A 274 0.68 -38.47 35.90
N THR A 275 1.75 -39.26 35.94
CA THR A 275 2.06 -40.22 37.02
C THR A 275 3.50 -40.02 37.47
N ASP A 276 3.68 -39.83 38.78
CA ASP A 276 4.95 -39.46 39.42
C ASP A 276 5.90 -40.67 39.66
N PRO A 277 7.18 -40.45 40.05
CA PRO A 277 8.28 -41.33 39.70
C PRO A 277 8.62 -42.45 40.70
N SER A 278 9.39 -43.43 40.22
CA SER A 278 10.27 -44.24 41.08
C SER A 278 11.54 -44.71 40.34
N SER A 279 12.57 -45.01 41.13
CA SER A 279 13.95 -45.43 40.79
C SER A 279 14.04 -46.72 39.92
N GLU A 280 15.09 -46.98 39.13
CA GLU A 280 16.44 -47.40 39.61
C GLU A 280 17.59 -47.26 38.56
N LYS A 281 18.77 -47.82 38.87
CA LYS A 281 20.07 -47.84 38.13
C LYS A 281 20.00 -48.77 36.88
N GLN A 282 21.02 -48.98 36.01
CA GLN A 282 22.48 -49.01 36.20
C GLN A 282 23.30 -49.05 34.87
N ASN A 283 24.61 -48.72 34.96
CA ASN A 283 25.79 -48.83 34.08
C ASN A 283 25.78 -49.54 32.68
N GLY A 284 26.75 -49.12 31.83
CA GLY A 284 27.30 -49.86 30.67
C GLY A 284 27.69 -48.94 29.50
N GLU A 285 28.78 -48.17 29.54
CA GLU A 285 30.19 -48.54 29.18
C GLU A 285 30.46 -48.99 27.72
N GLU A 286 31.47 -48.31 27.16
CA GLU A 286 32.31 -48.49 25.94
C GLU A 286 32.23 -49.76 25.07
N GLY A 287 32.55 -49.73 23.76
CA GLY A 287 33.09 -48.66 22.91
C GLY A 287 34.03 -49.22 21.82
N LYS A 288 34.87 -48.35 21.18
CA LYS A 288 35.98 -48.68 20.23
C LYS A 288 35.55 -49.26 18.86
N LYS A 289 36.15 -48.93 17.69
CA LYS A 289 37.28 -48.08 17.22
C LYS A 289 36.78 -47.22 16.01
N ALA A 290 37.35 -46.09 15.56
CA ALA A 290 38.76 -45.72 15.32
C ALA A 290 39.41 -46.57 14.19
N ASP A 291 40.50 -46.21 13.51
CA ASP A 291 41.54 -45.16 13.64
C ASP A 291 41.87 -44.69 12.16
N GLU A 292 42.43 -43.53 11.73
CA GLU A 292 43.03 -42.30 12.30
C GLU A 292 43.18 -41.18 11.18
N GLU A 293 43.81 -40.02 11.49
CA GLU A 293 44.53 -39.02 10.64
C GLU A 293 43.79 -37.82 9.94
N ASN A 294 44.28 -36.55 9.96
CA ASN A 294 45.38 -35.92 10.73
C ASN A 294 45.24 -34.36 10.87
N LYS A 295 45.43 -33.85 12.10
CA LYS A 295 46.04 -32.56 12.57
C LYS A 295 45.65 -31.14 12.07
N GLU A 296 45.27 -30.32 13.07
CA GLU A 296 45.83 -28.99 13.48
C GLU A 296 45.68 -27.76 12.51
N SER A 297 45.40 -26.51 12.94
CA SER A 297 45.50 -25.82 14.26
C SER A 297 44.38 -24.77 14.53
N GLN A 298 44.18 -24.44 15.81
CA GLN A 298 43.78 -23.16 16.46
C GLN A 298 43.27 -21.97 15.56
N GLU A 299 42.21 -21.20 15.90
CA GLU A 299 42.08 -20.39 17.13
C GLU A 299 40.62 -20.01 17.56
N LYS A 300 40.47 -19.00 18.44
CA LYS A 300 39.32 -18.71 19.34
C LYS A 300 38.03 -18.14 18.71
N ALA A 301 36.90 -18.32 19.41
CA ALA A 301 35.60 -17.71 19.11
C ALA A 301 35.43 -16.27 19.69
N PRO A 302 34.59 -15.40 19.07
CA PRO A 302 34.36 -14.02 19.54
C PRO A 302 32.94 -13.77 20.09
N ASP A 303 32.69 -14.08 21.36
CA ASP A 303 31.42 -13.76 22.04
C ASP A 303 31.62 -12.71 23.15
N ASN A 304 31.38 -11.43 22.83
CA ASN A 304 31.17 -10.33 23.81
C ASN A 304 30.79 -8.97 23.18
N THR A 305 30.97 -8.77 21.87
CA THR A 305 30.89 -7.43 21.23
C THR A 305 29.50 -6.79 21.32
N LEU A 306 28.43 -7.58 21.27
CA LEU A 306 27.05 -7.07 21.27
C LEU A 306 26.57 -6.59 22.65
N GLN A 307 26.91 -7.28 23.75
CA GLN A 307 26.47 -6.86 25.09
C GLN A 307 27.05 -5.49 25.46
N LYS A 308 28.34 -5.26 25.16
CA LYS A 308 28.98 -3.94 25.36
C LYS A 308 28.36 -2.82 24.52
N LEU A 309 27.78 -3.13 23.36
CA LEU A 309 27.04 -2.14 22.56
C LEU A 309 25.68 -1.78 23.17
N MET A 310 25.03 -2.68 23.91
CA MET A 310 23.72 -2.43 24.51
C MET A 310 23.80 -1.64 25.83
N GLU A 311 24.83 -1.86 26.65
CA GLU A 311 25.07 -1.05 27.85
C GLU A 311 25.36 0.42 27.50
N ASN A 312 26.25 0.67 26.53
CA ASN A 312 26.65 2.03 26.12
C ASN A 312 25.51 2.87 25.51
N ILE A 313 24.40 2.27 25.07
CA ILE A 313 23.22 3.02 24.59
C ILE A 313 22.33 3.46 25.77
N SER A 314 22.30 2.69 26.86
CA SER A 314 21.43 2.96 28.01
C SER A 314 21.90 4.15 28.85
N GLU A 315 23.21 4.33 29.03
CA GLU A 315 23.75 5.47 29.78
C GLU A 315 23.58 6.81 29.04
N VAL A 316 23.58 6.80 27.70
CA VAL A 316 23.47 8.03 26.88
C VAL A 316 22.05 8.64 26.94
N GLN A 317 21.00 7.86 27.22
CA GLN A 317 19.64 8.38 27.43
C GLN A 317 19.39 8.91 28.86
N ALA A 318 20.36 8.84 29.78
CA ALA A 318 20.21 9.29 31.16
C ALA A 318 20.72 10.73 31.42
N VAL A 319 21.35 11.40 30.45
CA VAL A 319 22.10 12.66 30.67
C VAL A 319 21.80 13.76 29.63
N GLY A 320 20.59 14.34 29.73
CA GLY A 320 20.19 15.58 29.02
C GLY A 320 19.77 15.41 27.56
N VAL A 321 18.97 16.32 26.98
CA VAL A 321 18.40 17.59 27.49
C VAL A 321 16.91 17.66 27.15
#